data_AF-A0ABD0S087-F1
#
_entry.id   AF-A0ABD0S087-F1
#
_cell.length_a   1.000
_cell.length_b   1.000
_cell.length_c   1.000
_cell.angle_alpha   90.00
_cell.angle_beta   90.00
_cell.angle_gamma   90.00
#
_symmetry.space_group_name_H-M   'P 1'
#
loop_
_entity.id
_entity.type
_entity.pdbx_description
1 polymer ?
#
loop_
_entity_poly.entity_id
_entity_poly.type
_entity_poly.pdbx_seq_one_letter_code
_entity_poly.pdbx_strand_id
1 'polypeptide(L)' 'ILRFMGDPNLNGAQENLFGNYIIQRGLATPPVRDEILAQIANQVWRNENTRNAERGWLLMAACLSSFAPSEKMEKYLL' A
#
# COMPACT_ATOMS: atom_id res chain seq x y z
N ILE A 1 -0.04 1.92 6.83
CA ILE A 1 0.98 2.17 5.77
C ILE A 1 2.32 2.55 6.38
N LEU A 2 2.45 3.69 7.09
CA LEU A 2 3.73 4.12 7.68
C LEU A 2 4.46 3.04 8.50
N ARG A 3 3.76 2.35 9.40
CA ARG A 3 4.35 1.24 10.17
C ARG A 3 4.83 0.08 9.31
N PHE A 4 4.07 -0.28 8.27
CA PHE A 4 4.46 -1.33 7.33
C PHE A 4 5.76 -0.97 6.61
N MET A 5 5.93 0.30 6.21
CA MET A 5 7.11 0.74 5.48
C MET A 5 8.33 0.96 6.41
N GLY A 6 8.12 1.64 7.53
CA GLY A 6 9.22 2.21 8.33
C GLY A 6 9.66 1.41 9.54
N ASP A 7 8.92 0.38 9.98
CA ASP A 7 9.29 -0.38 11.17
C ASP A 7 10.34 -1.47 10.83
N PRO A 8 11.60 -1.32 11.26
CA PRO A 8 12.67 -2.28 10.93
C PRO A 8 12.52 -3.62 11.66
N ASN A 9 11.72 -3.65 12.73
CA ASN A 9 11.47 -4.86 13.51
C ASN A 9 10.30 -5.68 12.95
N LEU A 10 9.57 -5.11 12.00
CA LEU A 10 8.46 -5.79 11.34
C LEU A 10 9.02 -6.78 10.30
N ASN A 11 8.88 -8.08 10.59
CA ASN A 11 9.34 -9.15 9.72
C ASN A 11 8.38 -10.36 9.75
N GLY A 12 8.50 -11.22 8.75
CA GLY A 12 7.78 -12.50 8.67
C GLY A 12 6.28 -12.36 8.92
N ALA A 13 5.78 -13.03 9.96
CA ALA A 13 4.36 -13.09 10.28
C ALA A 13 3.73 -11.71 10.60
N GLN A 14 4.47 -10.83 11.27
CA GLN A 14 3.94 -9.50 11.60
C GLN A 14 3.82 -8.63 10.36
N GLU A 15 4.79 -8.68 9.47
CA GLU A 15 4.73 -7.96 8.19
C GLU A 15 3.51 -8.40 7.37
N ASN A 16 3.31 -9.71 7.23
CA ASN A 16 2.16 -10.28 6.56
C ASN A 16 0.85 -9.83 7.22
N LEU A 17 0.77 -9.81 8.56
CA LEU A 17 -0.42 -9.36 9.28
C LEU A 17 -0.78 -7.91 8.94
N PHE A 18 0.18 -6.98 8.95
CA PHE A 18 -0.09 -5.57 8.65
C PHE A 18 -0.42 -5.34 7.17
N GLY A 19 0.29 -6.00 6.25
CA GLY A 19 -0.03 -5.94 4.83
C GLY A 19 -1.44 -6.44 4.54
N ASN A 20 -1.77 -7.63 5.04
CA ASN A 20 -3.09 -8.24 4.90
C ASN A 20 -4.18 -7.38 5.52
N TYR A 21 -3.94 -6.78 6.69
CA TYR A 21 -4.91 -5.87 7.29
C TYR A 21 -5.26 -4.69 6.37
N ILE A 22 -4.27 -4.05 5.74
CA ILE A 22 -4.50 -2.93 4.82
C ILE A 22 -5.28 -3.39 3.59
N ILE A 23 -4.90 -4.53 3.00
CA ILE A 23 -5.59 -5.11 1.84
C ILE A 23 -7.04 -5.44 2.17
N GLN A 24 -7.29 -6.09 3.31
CA GLN A 24 -8.63 -6.46 3.76
C GLN A 24 -9.52 -5.24 3.99
N ARG A 25 -8.96 -4.11 4.44
CA ARG A 25 -9.71 -2.84 4.54
C ARG A 25 -10.18 -2.34 3.18
N GLY A 26 -9.33 -2.41 2.15
CA GLY A 26 -9.71 -2.05 0.78
C GLY A 26 -10.73 -3.01 0.15
N LEU A 27 -10.62 -4.31 0.46
CA LEU A 27 -11.59 -5.31 0.01
C LEU A 27 -12.96 -5.12 0.66
N ALA A 28 -13.00 -4.96 1.98
CA ALA A 28 -14.23 -4.86 2.77
C ALA A 28 -14.95 -3.50 2.61
N THR A 29 -14.22 -2.44 2.25
CA THR A 29 -14.80 -1.09 2.14
C THR A 29 -14.35 -0.45 0.82
N PRO A 30 -15.07 -0.70 -0.30
CA PRO A 30 -14.69 -0.17 -1.61
C PRO A 30 -14.41 1.34 -1.68
N PRO A 31 -15.14 2.23 -0.96
CA PRO A 31 -14.85 3.66 -0.96
C PRO A 31 -13.46 4.06 -0.43
N VAL A 32 -12.75 3.19 0.31
CA VAL A 32 -11.39 3.51 0.82
C VAL A 32 -10.27 3.01 -0.09
N ARG A 33 -10.56 2.30 -1.18
CA ARG A 33 -9.52 1.74 -2.07
C ARG A 33 -8.64 2.84 -2.65
N ASP A 34 -9.26 3.87 -3.22
CA ASP A 34 -8.53 4.99 -3.81
C ASP A 34 -7.73 5.75 -2.75
N GLU A 35 -8.27 5.91 -1.53
CA GLU A 35 -7.56 6.53 -0.42
C GLU A 35 -6.32 5.72 -0.03
N ILE A 36 -6.42 4.39 0.06
CA ILE A 36 -5.28 3.51 0.33
C ILE A 36 -4.22 3.65 -0.76
N LEU A 37 -4.62 3.58 -2.03
CA LEU A 37 -3.70 3.69 -3.17
C LEU A 37 -3.03 5.07 -3.21
N ALA A 38 -3.79 6.15 -3.01
CA ALA A 38 -3.25 7.51 -2.96
C ALA A 38 -2.26 7.70 -1.80
N GLN A 39 -2.57 7.17 -0.61
CA GLN A 39 -1.65 7.21 0.52
C GLN A 39 -0.36 6.45 0.24
N ILE A 40 -0.43 5.26 -0.39
CA ILE A 40 0.78 4.51 -0.75
C ILE A 40 1.58 5.27 -1.81
N ALA A 41 0.92 5.80 -2.86
CA ALA A 41 1.55 6.59 -3.91
C ALA A 41 2.30 7.81 -3.33
N ASN A 42 1.65 8.56 -2.43
CA ASN A 42 2.27 9.69 -1.73
C ASN A 42 3.48 9.27 -0.90
N GLN A 43 3.45 8.09 -0.29
CA GLN A 43 4.55 7.60 0.54
C GLN A 43 5.75 7.10 -0.26
N VAL A 44 5.58 6.68 -1.52
CA VAL A 44 6.68 6.23 -2.38
C VAL A 44 7.23 7.35 -3.26
N TRP A 45 6.42 8.38 -3.56
CA TRP A 45 6.83 9.51 -4.38
C TRP A 45 8.01 10.28 -3.75
N ARG A 46 9.14 10.32 -4.45
CA ARG A 46 10.37 11.02 -4.01
C ARG A 46 10.83 10.66 -2.59
N ASN A 47 10.60 9.42 -2.18
CA ASN A 47 11.06 8.96 -0.88
C ASN A 47 12.57 8.64 -0.93
N GLU A 48 13.38 9.46 -0.24
CA GLU A 48 14.84 9.31 -0.19
C GLU A 48 15.29 8.06 0.57
N ASN A 49 14.44 7.49 1.42
CA ASN A 49 14.69 6.22 2.09
C ASN A 49 14.26 5.07 1.16
N THR A 50 15.22 4.55 0.39
CA THR A 50 15.01 3.49 -0.60
C THR A 50 14.35 2.25 0.01
N ARG A 51 14.76 1.80 1.20
CA ARG A 51 14.15 0.64 1.88
C ARG A 51 12.67 0.86 2.20
N ASN A 52 12.32 2.05 2.68
CA ASN A 52 10.91 2.38 2.95
C ASN A 52 10.12 2.44 1.64
N ALA A 53 10.69 3.04 0.59
CA ALA A 53 10.07 3.14 -0.73
C ALA A 53 9.79 1.74 -1.33
N GLU A 54 10.77 0.83 -1.29
CA GLU A 54 10.62 -0.57 -1.74
C GLU A 54 9.46 -1.28 -1.03
N ARG A 55 9.36 -1.13 0.30
CA ARG A 55 8.23 -1.70 1.06
C ARG A 55 6.90 -1.06 0.66
N GLY A 56 6.89 0.24 0.39
CA GLY A 56 5.70 0.94 -0.14
C GLY A 56 5.25 0.38 -1.49
N TRP A 57 6.20 0.15 -2.41
CA TRP A 57 5.93 -0.45 -3.72
C TRP A 57 5.43 -1.88 -3.61
N LEU A 58 6.00 -2.69 -2.70
CA LEU A 58 5.50 -4.03 -2.42
C LEU A 58 4.05 -4.00 -1.92
N LEU A 59 3.72 -3.06 -1.03
CA LEU A 59 2.35 -2.87 -0.57
C LEU A 59 1.41 -2.40 -1.68
N MET A 60 1.87 -1.52 -2.58
CA MET A 60 1.12 -1.08 -3.77
C MET A 60 0.79 -2.27 -4.67
N ALA A 61 1.79 -3.10 -4.99
CA ALA A 61 1.63 -4.28 -5.85
C ALA A 61 0.62 -5.27 -5.23
N ALA A 62 0.68 -5.48 -3.92
CA ALA A 62 -0.25 -6.37 -3.22
C ALA A 62 -1.69 -5.82 -3.23
N CYS A 63 -1.87 -4.50 -3.06
CA CYS A 63 -3.19 -3.86 -3.17
C CYS A 63 -3.78 -4.00 -4.58
N LEU A 64 -2.99 -3.67 -5.62
CA LEU A 64 -3.42 -3.75 -7.02
C LEU A 64 -3.68 -5.19 -7.49
N SER A 65 -3.01 -6.17 -6.89
CA SER A 65 -3.30 -7.60 -7.12
C SER A 65 -4.60 -8.06 -6.45
N SER A 66 -5.10 -7.30 -5.46
CA SER A 66 -6.26 -7.68 -4.65
C SER A 66 -7.54 -6.94 -5.06
N PHE A 67 -7.43 -5.68 -5.48
CA PHE A 67 -8.55 -4.87 -5.92
C PHE A 67 -8.13 -3.86 -6.99
N ALA A 68 -9.02 -3.58 -7.92
CA ALA A 68 -8.83 -2.53 -8.92
C ALA A 68 -9.00 -1.13 -8.30
N PRO A 69 -8.25 -0.11 -8.78
CA PRO A 69 -8.56 1.29 -8.53
C PRO A 69 -9.92 1.67 -9.14
N SER A 70 -10.51 2.79 -8.72
CA SER A 70 -11.64 3.35 -9.47
C SER A 70 -11.21 3.92 -10.82
N GLU A 71 -12.16 4.11 -11.74
CA GLU A 71 -11.93 4.77 -13.04
C GLU A 71 -11.29 6.16 -12.89
N LYS A 72 -11.55 6.85 -11.77
CA LYS A 72 -10.98 8.18 -11.49
C LYS A 72 -9.50 8.10 -11.12
N MET A 73 -9.07 7.00 -10.50
CA MET A 73 -7.71 6.80 -10.01
C MET A 73 -6.84 6.04 -11.02
N GLU A 74 -7.41 5.11 -11.78
CA GLU A 74 -6.71 4.18 -12.67
C GLU A 74 -5.67 4.85 -13.58
N LYS A 75 -6.06 5.93 -14.27
CA LYS A 75 -5.17 6.65 -15.20
C LYS A 75 -3.92 7.27 -14.57
N TYR A 76 -3.89 7.45 -13.25
CA TYR A 76 -2.75 8.04 -12.53
C TYR A 76 -1.80 6.96 -11.97
N LEU A 77 -2.20 5.69 -12.00
CA LEU A 77 -1.40 4.55 -11.56
C LEU A 77 -0.79 3.75 -12.73
N LEU A 78 -1.11 4.13 -13.97
CA LEU A 78 -0.50 3.66 -15.23
C LEU A 78 0.73 4.50 -15.58
#